data_AF-A0A1M4ECV1-F1
#
_entry.id   AF-A0A1M4ECV1-F1
#
_cell.length_a   1.000
_cell.length_b   1.000
_cell.length_c   1.000
_cell.angle_alpha   90.00
_cell.angle_beta   90.00
_cell.angle_gamma   90.00
#
_symmetry.space_group_name_H-M   'P 1'
#
loop_
_entity.id
_entity.type
_entity.pdbx_description
1 polymer ?
#
loop_
_entity_poly.entity_id
_entity_poly.type
_entity_poly.pdbx_seq_one_letter_code
_entity_poly.pdbx_strand_id
1 'polypeptide(L)' 'MKCPDLSRAARLTTHSAVSTSLALYSDRALSELVNTAVPLGSGIGGTSALLEVAGSPVFVKRVPLTDLEAA' A
#
# COMPACT_ATOMS: atom_id res chain seq x y z
N MET A 1 7.95 -32.72 4.34
CA MET A 1 8.57 -31.40 4.08
C MET A 1 7.73 -30.71 3.01
N LYS A 2 6.89 -29.71 3.35
CA LYS A 2 6.14 -28.96 2.32
C LYS A 2 7.13 -28.01 1.64
N CYS A 3 7.37 -28.19 0.35
CA CYS A 3 8.07 -27.21 -0.48
C CYS A 3 7.34 -25.87 -0.29
N PRO A 4 8.02 -24.75 0.01
CA PRO A 4 7.35 -23.47 0.04
C PRO A 4 6.69 -23.27 -1.31
N ASP A 5 5.38 -23.08 -1.30
CA ASP A 5 4.64 -22.74 -2.51
C ASP A 5 5.33 -21.50 -3.12
N LEU A 6 5.83 -21.63 -4.34
CA LEU A 6 6.61 -20.57 -5.00
C LEU A 6 5.81 -19.26 -5.08
N SER A 7 4.47 -19.33 -5.12
CA SER A 7 3.61 -18.15 -5.04
C SER A 7 3.64 -17.49 -3.65
N ARG A 8 3.76 -18.29 -2.57
CA ARG A 8 3.91 -17.76 -1.21
C ARG A 8 5.26 -17.08 -1.05
N ALA A 9 6.34 -17.69 -1.53
CA ALA A 9 7.68 -17.10 -1.47
C ALA A 9 7.77 -15.79 -2.26
N ALA A 10 7.23 -15.77 -3.49
CA ALA A 10 7.14 -14.55 -4.30
C ALA A 10 6.31 -13.46 -3.59
N ARG A 11 5.12 -13.81 -3.06
CA ARG A 11 4.26 -12.86 -2.34
C ARG A 11 4.95 -12.25 -1.12
N LEU A 12 5.69 -13.06 -0.35
CA LEU A 12 6.45 -12.56 0.80
C LEU A 12 7.60 -11.64 0.38
N THR A 13 8.26 -11.95 -0.73
CA THR A 13 9.33 -11.12 -1.28
C THR A 13 8.80 -9.75 -1.72
N THR A 14 7.73 -9.74 -2.52
CA THR A 14 7.04 -8.50 -2.94
C THR A 14 6.55 -7.70 -1.73
N HIS A 15 5.88 -8.35 -0.78
CA HIS A 15 5.43 -7.69 0.45
C HIS A 15 6.58 -7.04 1.21
N SER A 16 7.69 -7.77 1.40
CA SER A 16 8.84 -7.26 2.16
C SER A 16 9.49 -6.06 1.46
N ALA A 17 9.62 -6.11 0.13
CA ALA A 17 10.15 -4.99 -0.67
C ALA A 17 9.24 -3.75 -0.59
N VAL A 18 7.93 -3.92 -0.78
CA VAL A 18 6.95 -2.83 -0.70
C VAL A 18 6.90 -2.25 0.72
N SER A 19 6.80 -3.09 1.75
CA SER A 19 6.74 -2.66 3.14
C SER A 19 8.00 -1.92 3.58
N THR A 20 9.18 -2.42 3.18
CA THR A 20 10.45 -1.73 3.45
C THR A 20 10.50 -0.37 2.77
N SER A 21 10.11 -0.30 1.50
CA SER A 21 10.07 0.97 0.76
C SER A 21 9.15 1.98 1.43
N LEU A 22 7.92 1.58 1.78
CA LEU A 22 6.95 2.46 2.45
C LEU A 22 7.42 2.95 3.83
N ALA A 23 8.10 2.09 4.61
CA ALA A 23 8.61 2.44 5.93
C ALA A 23 9.74 3.49 5.92
N LEU A 24 10.38 3.71 4.77
CA LEU A 24 11.42 4.73 4.60
C LEU A 24 10.86 6.12 4.30
N TYR A 25 9.57 6.24 3.98
CA TYR A 25 8.93 7.53 3.75
C TYR A 25 8.50 8.16 5.08
N SER A 26 8.65 9.48 5.18
CA SER A 26 7.95 10.26 6.20
C SER A 26 6.46 10.37 5.87
N ASP A 27 5.62 10.70 6.85
CA ASP A 27 4.18 10.91 6.63
C ASP A 27 3.89 11.95 5.55
N ARG A 28 4.69 13.03 5.50
CA ARG A 28 4.59 14.05 4.46
C ARG A 28 4.88 13.46 3.08
N ALA A 29 5.97 12.71 2.97
CA ALA A 29 6.38 12.11 1.71
C ALA A 29 5.39 11.00 1.26
N LEU A 30 4.80 10.26 2.20
CA LEU A 30 3.68 9.34 1.92
C LEU A 30 2.45 10.09 1.41
N SER A 31 2.11 11.23 2.01
CA SER A 31 0.99 12.06 1.55
C SER A 31 1.20 12.55 0.11
N GLU A 32 2.40 13.06 -0.18
CA GLU A 32 2.80 13.50 -1.53
C GLU A 32 2.73 12.34 -2.53
N LEU A 33 3.25 11.17 -2.18
CA LEU A 33 3.18 9.95 -3.00
C LEU A 33 1.74 9.49 -3.25
N VAL A 34 0.89 9.50 -2.22
CA VAL A 34 -0.53 9.13 -2.36
C VAL A 34 -1.28 10.12 -3.26
N ASN A 35 -0.89 11.39 -3.28
CA ASN A 35 -1.51 12.39 -4.16
C ASN A 35 -1.17 12.18 -5.65
N THR A 36 -0.12 11.41 -5.98
CA THR A 36 0.20 11.03 -7.37
C THR A 36 -0.49 9.75 -7.84
N ALA A 37 -1.23 9.06 -6.95
CA ALA A 37 -1.87 7.80 -7.27
C ALA A 37 -3.01 7.98 -8.28
N VAL A 38 -3.15 7.04 -9.23
CA VAL A 38 -4.16 7.09 -10.28
C VAL A 38 -5.48 6.56 -9.75
N PRO A 39 -6.58 7.36 -9.72
CA PRO A 39 -7.87 6.89 -9.23
C PRO A 39 -8.39 5.69 -10.04
N LEU A 40 -8.85 4.65 -9.34
CA LEU A 40 -9.46 3.46 -9.94
C LEU A 40 -10.99 3.45 -9.81
N GLY A 41 -11.54 4.17 -8.83
CA GLY A 41 -12.98 4.28 -8.59
C GLY A 41 -13.33 4.55 -7.13
N SER A 42 -14.59 4.85 -6.83
CA SER A 42 -15.11 5.08 -5.48
C SER A 42 -15.97 3.91 -4.98
N GLY A 43 -15.81 3.51 -3.72
CA GLY A 43 -16.62 2.47 -3.07
C GLY A 43 -16.83 2.72 -1.57
N ILE A 44 -17.21 1.68 -0.82
CA ILE A 44 -17.55 1.76 0.62
C ILE A 44 -16.43 2.40 1.46
N GLY A 45 -15.16 2.25 1.04
CA GLY A 45 -14.00 2.85 1.71
C GLY A 45 -13.48 4.14 1.06
N GLY A 46 -14.34 4.88 0.35
CA GLY A 46 -13.94 6.08 -0.40
C GLY A 46 -13.26 5.77 -1.73
N THR A 47 -12.44 6.71 -2.21
CA THR A 47 -11.70 6.58 -3.47
C THR A 47 -10.56 5.59 -3.32
N SER A 48 -10.54 4.63 -4.24
CA SER A 48 -9.42 3.74 -4.47
C SER A 48 -8.51 4.26 -5.57
N ALA A 49 -7.22 4.01 -5.43
CA ALA A 49 -6.23 4.40 -6.42
C ALA A 49 -5.15 3.33 -6.62
N LEU A 50 -4.47 3.40 -7.76
CA LEU A 50 -3.33 2.60 -8.12
C LEU A 50 -2.06 3.42 -7.93
N LEU A 51 -1.06 2.81 -7.30
CA LEU A 51 0.27 3.38 -7.14
C LEU A 51 1.31 2.30 -7.45
N GLU A 52 2.46 2.68 -7.99
CA GLU A 52 3.60 1.77 -8.09
C GLU A 52 4.54 1.99 -6.90
N VAL A 53 4.93 0.92 -6.22
CA VAL A 53 5.89 0.95 -5.12
C VAL A 53 6.90 -0.18 -5.32
N ALA A 54 8.18 0.17 -5.44
CA ALA A 54 9.26 -0.79 -5.65
C ALA A 54 9.00 -1.77 -6.82
N GLY A 55 8.55 -1.27 -7.97
CA GLY A 55 8.23 -2.10 -9.14
C GLY A 55 6.92 -2.88 -9.03
N SER A 56 6.17 -2.71 -7.95
CA SER A 56 4.95 -3.48 -7.67
C SER A 56 3.71 -2.57 -7.66
N PRO A 57 2.66 -2.88 -8.44
CA PRO A 57 1.40 -2.16 -8.35
C PRO A 57 0.73 -2.45 -7.00
N VAL A 58 0.36 -1.38 -6.28
CA VAL A 58 -0.35 -1.43 -5.01
C VAL A 58 -1.67 -0.70 -5.10
N PHE A 59 -2.66 -1.24 -4.40
CA PHE A 59 -3.97 -0.63 -4.24
C PHE A 59 -3.99 0.26 -3.00
N VAL A 60 -4.42 1.51 -3.15
CA VAL A 60 -4.43 2.53 -2.10
C VAL A 60 -5.86 2.88 -1.72
N LYS A 61 -6.13 2.99 -0.42
CA LYS A 61 -7.36 3.60 0.13
C LYS A 61 -7.00 4.78 1.02
N ARG A 62 -7.68 5.91 0.84
CA ARG A 62 -7.66 7.03 1.79
C ARG A 62 -8.88 6.91 2.70
N VAL A 63 -8.65 6.49 3.94
CA VAL A 63 -9.69 6.37 4.96
C VAL A 63 -9.53 7.55 5.92
N PRO A 64 -10.56 8.40 6.12
CA PRO A 64 -10.52 9.42 7.14
C PRO A 64 -10.34 8.76 8.50
N LEU A 65 -9.38 9.25 9.29
CA LEU A 65 -9.29 8.87 10.69
C LEU A 65 -10.49 9.45 11.44
N THR A 66 -11.04 8.66 12.35
CA THR A 66 -12.05 9.09 13.31
C THR A 66 -11.38 9.55 14.59
N ASP A 67 -12.07 10.36 15.41
CA ASP A 67 -11.53 10.91 16.67
C ASP A 67 -11.03 9.82 17.65
N LEU A 68 -11.48 8.57 17.50
CA LEU A 68 -11.05 7.43 18.32
C LEU A 68 -9.64 6.91 17.96
N GLU A 69 -9.15 7.20 16.76
CA GLU A 69 -7.91 6.64 16.21
C GLU A 69 -6.70 7.59 16.38
N ALA A 70 -6.91 8.81 16.89
CA ALA A 70 -5.88 9.86 17.01
C ALA A 70 -5.19 9.95 18.38
N ALA A 71 -5.42 8.97 19.28
CA ALA A 71 -4.90 8.94 20.66
C ALA A 71 -3.42 8.51 20.75
#